data_AF-A0A5E4CC58-F1
#
_entry.id   AF-A0A5E4CC58-F1
#
_cell.length_a   1.000
_cell.length_b   1.000
_cell.length_c   1.000
_cell.angle_alpha   90.00
_cell.angle_beta   90.00
_cell.angle_gamma   90.00
#
_symmetry.space_group_name_H-M   'P 1'
#
loop_
_entity.id
_entity.type
_entity.pdbx_description
1 polymer ?
#
loop_
_entity_poly.entity_id
_entity_poly.type
_entity_poly.pdbx_seq_one_letter_code
_entity_poly.pdbx_strand_id
1 'polypeptide(L)'
;EFPPLWKESPGQFSDYSVENGKYIINPWNYSERIGMYKILLAQTARYFEKFAPEDEQNILWGLPIHHGWQYHSGRLADPTLRTDCGHDSGDPLCISVDSWWADLNYYLSTIPFLAAIDSGLMGVSADNVILLPPSKDQTNFCYNVSSCHSSFPEAMKMWNKFYKCAMSPSSSFDDLLKYMWDAHVSSLEFARKNFQS
;
A
#
# COMPACT_ATOMS: atom_id res chain seq x y z
N GLU A 1 -4.31 1.72 -18.44
CA GLU A 1 -5.44 0.87 -18.00
C GLU A 1 -5.45 0.83 -16.47
N PHE A 2 -6.63 0.71 -15.86
CA PHE A 2 -6.73 0.54 -14.41
C PHE A 2 -6.38 -0.89 -13.99
N PRO A 3 -5.95 -1.11 -12.74
CA PRO A 3 -5.74 -2.46 -12.22
C PRO A 3 -7.03 -3.30 -12.25
N PRO A 4 -6.91 -4.64 -12.28
CA PRO A 4 -8.04 -5.54 -12.08
C PRO A 4 -8.88 -5.17 -10.85
N LEU A 5 -10.20 -5.30 -10.96
CA LEU A 5 -11.17 -5.04 -9.89
C LEU A 5 -11.14 -3.61 -9.31
N TRP A 6 -10.60 -2.64 -10.07
CA TRP A 6 -10.50 -1.25 -9.61
C TRP A 6 -11.85 -0.64 -9.22
N LYS A 7 -12.93 -0.92 -9.97
CA LYS A 7 -14.25 -0.32 -9.68
C LYS A 7 -14.91 -0.97 -8.47
N GLU A 8 -14.73 -2.27 -8.33
CA GLU A 8 -15.33 -3.15 -7.33
C GLU A 8 -14.66 -3.00 -5.96
N SER A 9 -13.38 -2.62 -5.94
CA SER A 9 -12.60 -2.47 -4.72
C SER A 9 -12.99 -1.23 -3.90
N PRO A 10 -12.76 -1.21 -2.58
CA PRO A 10 -13.07 -0.07 -1.71
C PRO A 10 -12.52 1.26 -2.27
N GLY A 11 -13.29 2.34 -2.17
CA GLY A 11 -12.89 3.68 -2.63
C GLY A 11 -12.66 4.68 -1.49
N GLN A 12 -13.12 4.36 -0.29
CA GLN A 12 -13.11 5.23 0.89
C GLN A 12 -13.08 4.37 2.17
N PHE A 13 -12.69 4.97 3.30
CA PHE A 13 -12.56 4.23 4.57
C PHE A 13 -13.86 3.54 5.03
N SER A 14 -15.02 4.16 4.79
CA SER A 14 -16.33 3.62 5.17
C SER A 14 -16.75 2.39 4.37
N ASP A 15 -16.04 2.05 3.30
CA ASP A 15 -16.28 0.81 2.54
C ASP A 15 -15.64 -0.41 3.23
N TYR A 16 -14.75 -0.19 4.21
CA TYR A 16 -14.15 -1.25 5.03
C TYR A 16 -14.99 -1.55 6.27
N SER A 17 -14.78 -2.75 6.81
CA SER A 17 -15.37 -3.15 8.09
C SER A 17 -14.87 -2.26 9.24
N VAL A 18 -15.73 -2.06 10.25
CA VAL A 18 -15.41 -1.27 11.44
C VAL A 18 -15.56 -2.12 12.69
N GLU A 19 -14.49 -2.22 13.47
CA GLU A 19 -14.46 -2.91 14.76
C GLU A 19 -13.95 -1.97 15.84
N ASN A 20 -14.69 -1.85 16.96
CA ASN A 20 -14.34 -0.97 18.07
C ASN A 20 -14.01 0.48 17.64
N GLY A 21 -14.70 0.98 16.61
CA GLY A 21 -14.50 2.32 16.05
C GLY A 21 -13.28 2.47 15.14
N LYS A 22 -12.64 1.37 14.74
CA LYS A 22 -11.46 1.35 13.86
C LYS A 22 -11.79 0.68 12.54
N TYR A 23 -11.31 1.25 11.43
CA TYR A 23 -11.36 0.62 10.12
C TYR A 23 -10.39 -0.55 10.09
N ILE A 24 -10.91 -1.73 9.75
CA ILE A 24 -10.15 -2.96 9.63
C ILE A 24 -9.97 -3.26 8.14
N ILE A 25 -8.71 -3.33 7.72
CA ILE A 25 -8.32 -3.59 6.33
C ILE A 25 -7.52 -4.88 6.30
N ASN A 26 -7.86 -5.81 5.42
CA ASN A 26 -7.07 -7.00 5.15
C ASN A 26 -6.11 -6.75 3.98
N PRO A 27 -4.84 -6.38 4.22
CA PRO A 27 -3.89 -6.23 3.13
C PRO A 27 -3.59 -7.57 2.44
N TRP A 28 -3.96 -8.72 3.00
CA TRP A 28 -3.79 -10.04 2.37
C TRP A 28 -4.99 -10.43 1.49
N ASN A 29 -5.92 -9.51 1.26
CA ASN A 29 -6.94 -9.59 0.23
C ASN A 29 -6.63 -8.57 -0.89
N TYR A 30 -6.65 -9.02 -2.14
CA TYR A 30 -6.32 -8.18 -3.30
C TYR A 30 -7.21 -6.96 -3.44
N SER A 31 -8.52 -7.12 -3.31
CA SER A 31 -9.46 -6.02 -3.47
C SER A 31 -9.30 -4.98 -2.36
N GLU A 32 -9.13 -5.45 -1.12
CA GLU A 32 -8.89 -4.55 0.01
C GLU A 32 -7.55 -3.80 -0.11
N ARG A 33 -6.49 -4.46 -0.61
CA ARG A 33 -5.20 -3.79 -0.88
C ARG A 33 -5.30 -2.79 -2.04
N ILE A 34 -6.07 -3.08 -3.09
CA ILE A 34 -6.39 -2.09 -4.14
C ILE A 34 -7.10 -0.87 -3.54
N GLY A 35 -8.02 -1.09 -2.60
CA GLY A 35 -8.70 0.02 -1.92
C GLY A 35 -7.77 0.96 -1.17
N MET A 36 -6.69 0.45 -0.56
CA MET A 36 -5.66 1.28 0.08
C MET A 36 -5.02 2.23 -0.94
N TYR A 37 -4.68 1.74 -2.13
CA TYR A 37 -4.14 2.55 -3.21
C TYR A 37 -5.15 3.55 -3.77
N LYS A 38 -6.41 3.15 -3.92
CA LYS A 38 -7.51 4.04 -4.36
C LYS A 38 -7.67 5.24 -3.46
N ILE A 39 -7.74 4.99 -2.15
CA ILE A 39 -7.85 6.04 -1.14
C ILE A 39 -6.62 6.94 -1.17
N LEU A 40 -5.43 6.36 -1.23
CA LEU A 40 -4.18 7.11 -1.30
C LEU A 40 -4.16 8.07 -2.50
N LEU A 41 -4.47 7.56 -3.70
CA LEU A 41 -4.51 8.35 -4.92
C LEU A 41 -5.55 9.48 -4.82
N ALA A 42 -6.77 9.16 -4.37
CA ALA A 42 -7.83 10.15 -4.20
C ALA A 42 -7.43 11.27 -3.23
N GLN A 43 -6.77 10.95 -2.12
CA GLN A 43 -6.33 11.94 -1.14
C GLN A 43 -5.13 12.78 -1.62
N THR A 44 -4.32 12.25 -2.53
CA THR A 44 -3.18 12.99 -3.09
C THR A 44 -3.52 13.76 -4.37
N ALA A 45 -4.63 13.47 -5.04
CA ALA A 45 -4.94 13.98 -6.37
C ALA A 45 -4.85 15.51 -6.49
N ARG A 46 -5.40 16.23 -5.51
CA ARG A 46 -5.36 17.71 -5.45
C ARG A 46 -3.95 18.31 -5.51
N TYR A 47 -2.93 17.56 -5.09
CA TYR A 47 -1.54 18.03 -5.10
C TYR A 47 -0.86 17.84 -6.47
N PHE A 48 -1.44 16.99 -7.32
CA PHE A 48 -0.96 16.69 -8.67
C PHE A 48 -1.74 17.41 -9.78
N GLU A 49 -2.89 18.02 -9.46
CA GLU A 49 -3.68 18.83 -10.41
C GLU A 49 -2.88 19.94 -11.10
N LYS A 50 -1.83 20.46 -10.45
CA LYS A 50 -0.93 21.47 -11.04
C LYS A 50 -0.06 20.94 -12.19
N PHE A 51 0.04 19.62 -12.35
CA PHE A 51 0.87 18.97 -13.37
C PHE A 51 0.04 18.38 -14.52
N ALA A 52 -1.14 17.84 -14.23
CA ALA A 52 -2.09 17.34 -15.23
C ALA A 52 -3.52 17.28 -14.65
N PRO A 53 -4.55 17.37 -15.52
CA PRO A 53 -5.92 17.09 -15.12
C PRO A 53 -6.12 15.62 -14.74
N GLU A 54 -7.26 15.33 -14.10
CA GLU A 54 -7.77 13.96 -13.88
C GLU A 54 -6.80 12.98 -13.19
N ASP A 55 -5.90 13.50 -12.34
CA ASP A 55 -4.92 12.71 -11.57
C ASP A 55 -3.92 11.92 -12.45
N GLU A 56 -3.81 12.24 -13.76
CA GLU A 56 -3.01 11.46 -14.72
C GLU A 56 -1.50 11.43 -14.38
N GLN A 57 -0.98 12.51 -13.79
CA GLN A 57 0.44 12.64 -13.43
C GLN A 57 0.72 12.35 -11.95
N ASN A 58 -0.21 11.71 -11.24
CA ASN A 58 0.06 11.28 -9.88
C ASN A 58 1.05 10.10 -9.87
N ILE A 59 2.27 10.38 -9.43
CA ILE A 59 3.38 9.43 -9.50
C ILE A 59 3.19 8.19 -8.62
N LEU A 60 2.16 8.16 -7.78
CA LEU A 60 1.79 6.99 -6.98
C LEU A 60 1.05 5.91 -7.79
N TRP A 61 0.59 6.21 -9.02
CA TRP A 61 -0.07 5.22 -9.90
C TRP A 61 0.78 3.97 -10.16
N GLY A 62 2.10 4.07 -10.09
CA GLY A 62 2.99 2.92 -10.23
C GLY A 62 2.72 1.81 -9.21
N LEU A 63 2.26 2.16 -8.00
CA LEU A 63 1.98 1.19 -6.94
C LEU A 63 0.81 0.26 -7.29
N PRO A 64 -0.42 0.75 -7.56
CA PRO A 64 -1.54 -0.12 -7.92
C PRO A 64 -1.39 -0.78 -9.28
N ILE A 65 -0.74 -0.14 -10.27
CA ILE A 65 -0.51 -0.76 -11.58
C ILE A 65 0.39 -2.00 -11.44
N HIS A 66 1.49 -1.88 -10.70
CA HIS A 66 2.38 -3.01 -10.46
C HIS A 66 1.66 -4.12 -9.65
N HIS A 67 0.87 -3.75 -8.65
CA HIS A 67 0.08 -4.72 -7.90
C HIS A 67 -0.95 -5.46 -8.76
N GLY A 68 -1.61 -4.76 -9.68
CA GLY A 68 -2.53 -5.36 -10.65
C GLY A 68 -1.84 -6.35 -11.59
N TRP A 69 -0.63 -6.05 -12.04
CA TRP A 69 0.17 -6.99 -12.82
C TRP A 69 0.57 -8.24 -12.00
N GLN A 70 0.92 -8.08 -10.72
CA GLN A 70 1.23 -9.21 -9.84
C GLN A 70 0.02 -10.13 -9.67
N TYR A 71 -1.17 -9.56 -9.50
CA TYR A 71 -2.43 -10.30 -9.42
C TYR A 71 -2.72 -11.06 -10.72
N HIS A 72 -2.78 -10.34 -11.85
CA HIS A 72 -3.12 -10.94 -13.14
C HIS A 72 -2.16 -12.05 -13.58
N SER A 73 -0.90 -11.98 -13.15
CA SER A 73 0.12 -12.96 -13.51
C SER A 73 0.28 -14.11 -12.50
N GLY A 74 -0.60 -14.22 -11.50
CA GLY A 74 -0.58 -15.27 -10.48
C GLY A 74 0.58 -15.14 -9.47
N ARG A 75 1.33 -14.03 -9.50
CA ARG A 75 2.49 -13.83 -8.62
C ARG A 75 2.10 -13.61 -7.17
N LEU A 76 0.85 -13.29 -6.86
CA LEU A 76 0.36 -13.14 -5.49
C LEU A 76 -0.15 -14.46 -4.86
N ALA A 77 -0.34 -15.50 -5.67
CA ALA A 77 -0.85 -16.80 -5.22
C ALA A 77 0.21 -17.60 -4.45
N ASP A 78 -0.21 -18.64 -3.72
CA ASP A 78 0.70 -19.56 -3.04
C ASP A 78 1.55 -20.34 -4.06
N PRO A 79 2.87 -20.10 -4.14
CA PRO A 79 3.74 -20.80 -5.08
C PRO A 79 4.09 -22.23 -4.63
N THR A 80 3.82 -22.58 -3.37
CA THR A 80 4.17 -23.88 -2.79
C THR A 80 3.13 -24.95 -3.06
N LEU A 81 1.94 -24.55 -3.51
CA LEU A 81 0.76 -25.41 -3.72
C LEU A 81 0.32 -26.16 -2.45
N ARG A 82 0.71 -25.65 -1.26
CA ARG A 82 0.26 -26.19 0.03
C ARG A 82 -1.14 -25.68 0.39
N THR A 83 -1.49 -24.51 -0.14
CA THR A 83 -2.80 -23.90 -0.05
C THR A 83 -3.31 -23.54 -1.45
N ASP A 84 -4.60 -23.26 -1.54
CA ASP A 84 -5.30 -22.80 -2.74
C ASP A 84 -5.43 -21.26 -2.78
N CYS A 85 -4.71 -20.54 -1.92
CA CYS A 85 -4.71 -19.08 -1.84
C CYS A 85 -4.25 -18.45 -3.17
N GLY A 86 -5.10 -17.61 -3.76
CA GLY A 86 -4.84 -16.91 -5.03
C GLY A 86 -4.99 -17.80 -6.28
N HIS A 87 -5.41 -19.06 -6.11
CA HIS A 87 -5.72 -19.98 -7.21
C HIS A 87 -7.23 -20.08 -7.43
N ASP A 88 -7.64 -20.36 -8.67
CA ASP A 88 -9.07 -20.47 -9.04
C ASP A 88 -9.84 -21.55 -8.27
N SER A 89 -9.13 -22.57 -7.76
CA SER A 89 -9.71 -23.64 -6.94
C SER A 89 -10.03 -23.23 -5.50
N GLY A 90 -9.51 -22.10 -5.05
CA GLY A 90 -9.64 -21.58 -3.68
C GLY A 90 -10.24 -20.18 -3.65
N ASP A 91 -9.62 -19.30 -2.86
CA ASP A 91 -9.95 -17.87 -2.86
C ASP A 91 -9.02 -17.11 -3.83
N PRO A 92 -9.51 -16.68 -5.00
CA PRO A 92 -8.70 -15.98 -5.99
C PRO A 92 -8.29 -14.57 -5.55
N LEU A 93 -8.90 -14.01 -4.49
CA LEU A 93 -8.51 -12.71 -3.93
C LEU A 93 -7.49 -12.83 -2.80
N CYS A 94 -7.23 -14.04 -2.32
CA CYS A 94 -6.23 -14.28 -1.30
C CYS A 94 -4.82 -13.99 -1.84
N ILE A 95 -4.06 -13.21 -1.07
CA ILE A 95 -2.65 -12.95 -1.31
C ILE A 95 -1.85 -13.83 -0.34
N SER A 96 -0.99 -14.68 -0.88
CA SER A 96 -0.22 -15.63 -0.08
C SER A 96 1.03 -14.99 0.51
N VAL A 97 1.24 -15.18 1.81
CA VAL A 97 2.49 -14.84 2.51
C VAL A 97 3.65 -15.79 2.15
N ASP A 98 3.40 -16.86 1.40
CA ASP A 98 4.46 -17.67 0.77
C ASP A 98 4.96 -17.05 -0.54
N SER A 99 4.28 -16.03 -1.06
CA SER A 99 4.72 -15.34 -2.26
C SER A 99 5.73 -14.23 -1.94
N TRP A 100 6.93 -14.39 -2.48
CA TRP A 100 7.95 -13.35 -2.47
C TRP A 100 7.45 -12.01 -3.04
N TRP A 101 6.62 -12.04 -4.08
CA TRP A 101 6.06 -10.83 -4.68
C TRP A 101 5.04 -10.16 -3.76
N ALA A 102 4.23 -10.96 -3.06
CA ALA A 102 3.27 -10.47 -2.10
C ALA A 102 3.95 -9.78 -0.91
N ASP A 103 5.00 -10.41 -0.39
CA ASP A 103 5.77 -9.90 0.75
C ASP A 103 6.47 -8.59 0.40
N LEU A 104 7.17 -8.51 -0.73
CA LEU A 104 7.79 -7.25 -1.16
C LEU A 104 6.75 -6.14 -1.39
N ASN A 105 5.63 -6.48 -2.04
CA ASN A 105 4.57 -5.51 -2.31
C ASN A 105 3.85 -5.05 -1.03
N TYR A 106 3.85 -5.86 0.04
CA TYR A 106 3.33 -5.44 1.34
C TYR A 106 4.01 -4.15 1.82
N TYR A 107 5.34 -4.07 1.73
CA TYR A 107 6.08 -2.88 2.14
C TYR A 107 5.73 -1.67 1.25
N LEU A 108 5.48 -1.90 -0.04
CA LEU A 108 5.10 -0.87 -1.02
C LEU A 108 3.61 -0.50 -1.01
N SER A 109 2.79 -1.18 -0.22
CA SER A 109 1.36 -0.84 0.02
C SER A 109 1.18 -0.25 1.41
N THR A 110 1.55 -1.02 2.42
CA THR A 110 1.28 -0.73 3.83
C THR A 110 2.03 0.49 4.33
N ILE A 111 3.34 0.59 4.07
CA ILE A 111 4.16 1.71 4.57
C ILE A 111 3.71 3.05 3.96
N PRO A 112 3.58 3.23 2.63
CA PRO A 112 3.07 4.49 2.08
C PRO A 112 1.69 4.85 2.63
N PHE A 113 0.77 3.88 2.69
CA PHE A 113 -0.59 4.12 3.17
C PHE A 113 -0.63 4.59 4.63
N LEU A 114 0.09 3.90 5.53
CA LEU A 114 0.13 4.29 6.95
C LEU A 114 0.96 5.56 7.18
N ALA A 115 1.99 5.83 6.38
CA ALA A 115 2.72 7.09 6.42
C ALA A 115 1.86 8.27 5.95
N ALA A 116 0.94 8.06 5.00
CA ALA A 116 -0.03 9.08 4.59
C ALA A 116 -1.01 9.40 5.74
N ILE A 117 -1.48 8.38 6.46
CA ILE A 117 -2.30 8.57 7.68
C ILE A 117 -1.52 9.36 8.73
N ASP A 118 -0.28 8.94 9.02
CA ASP A 118 0.60 9.59 10.00
C ASP A 118 0.90 11.05 9.65
N SER A 119 1.05 11.37 8.36
CA SER A 119 1.26 12.74 7.89
C SER A 119 0.02 13.66 8.03
N GLY A 120 -1.14 13.09 8.39
CA GLY A 120 -2.42 13.79 8.46
C GLY A 120 -3.14 13.93 7.10
N LEU A 121 -2.52 13.47 6.01
CA LEU A 121 -3.05 13.60 4.64
C LEU A 121 -4.41 12.92 4.47
N MET A 122 -4.63 11.81 5.16
CA MET A 122 -5.84 10.98 5.02
C MET A 122 -7.04 11.48 5.83
N GLY A 123 -6.87 12.49 6.70
CA GLY A 123 -7.97 13.04 7.51
C GLY A 123 -8.55 12.07 8.54
N VAL A 124 -7.88 10.96 8.82
CA VAL A 124 -8.24 9.98 9.86
C VAL A 124 -7.17 9.92 10.94
N SER A 125 -7.55 9.57 12.17
CA SER A 125 -6.59 9.36 13.25
C SER A 125 -5.71 8.13 12.98
N ALA A 126 -4.44 8.22 13.35
CA ALA A 126 -3.48 7.11 13.27
C ALA A 126 -3.95 5.86 14.03
N ASP A 127 -4.73 6.03 15.08
CA ASP A 127 -5.25 4.92 15.91
C ASP A 127 -6.53 4.27 15.34
N ASN A 128 -7.13 4.87 14.31
CA ASN A 128 -8.42 4.46 13.74
C ASN A 128 -8.28 3.46 12.58
N VAL A 129 -7.06 3.06 12.20
CA VAL A 129 -6.83 2.12 11.10
C VAL A 129 -5.94 0.98 11.60
N ILE A 130 -6.41 -0.25 11.41
CA ILE A 130 -5.67 -1.47 11.73
C ILE A 130 -5.67 -2.35 10.49
N LEU A 131 -4.50 -2.88 10.16
CA LEU A 131 -4.31 -3.87 9.11
C LEU A 131 -4.28 -5.27 9.73
N LEU A 132 -4.97 -6.23 9.10
CA LEU A 132 -4.95 -7.62 9.58
C LEU A 132 -3.61 -8.30 9.28
N PRO A 133 -3.09 -9.12 10.21
CA PRO A 133 -1.89 -9.88 9.98
C PRO A 133 -2.12 -11.06 9.02
N PRO A 134 -1.05 -11.55 8.36
CA PRO A 134 -1.11 -12.82 7.65
C PRO A 134 -1.32 -13.99 8.61
N SER A 135 -1.65 -15.16 8.07
CA SER A 135 -1.84 -16.39 8.85
C SER A 135 -0.54 -16.90 9.51
N LYS A 136 0.63 -16.52 8.98
CA LYS A 136 1.97 -16.86 9.50
C LYS A 136 2.96 -15.72 9.23
N ASP A 137 4.18 -15.83 9.76
CA ASP A 137 5.26 -14.85 9.55
C ASP A 137 4.91 -13.42 9.99
N GLN A 138 3.98 -13.31 10.95
CA GLN A 138 3.39 -12.04 11.38
C GLN A 138 4.41 -11.04 11.94
N THR A 139 5.56 -11.50 12.43
CA THR A 139 6.61 -10.64 12.98
C THR A 139 7.38 -9.87 11.90
N ASN A 140 7.24 -10.25 10.62
CA ASN A 140 7.95 -9.62 9.52
C ASN A 140 7.29 -8.31 9.06
N PHE A 141 6.04 -8.07 9.46
CA PHE A 141 5.23 -6.96 8.98
C PHE A 141 4.78 -6.02 10.10
N CYS A 142 4.27 -4.85 9.72
CA CYS A 142 3.65 -3.89 10.62
C CYS A 142 2.18 -3.67 10.22
N TYR A 143 1.34 -3.26 11.18
CA TYR A 143 -0.12 -3.35 11.06
C TYR A 143 -0.88 -2.06 11.41
N ASN A 144 -0.16 -1.05 11.87
CA ASN A 144 -0.69 0.26 12.21
C ASN A 144 0.47 1.26 12.24
N VAL A 145 0.15 2.54 12.31
CA VAL A 145 1.15 3.63 12.29
C VAL A 145 2.25 3.42 13.34
N SER A 146 1.89 3.10 14.58
CA SER A 146 2.86 2.92 15.68
C SER A 146 3.84 1.76 15.43
N SER A 147 3.31 0.60 14.99
CA SER A 147 4.14 -0.56 14.67
C SER A 147 5.04 -0.31 13.45
N CYS A 148 4.58 0.42 12.44
CA CYS A 148 5.41 0.73 11.26
C CYS A 148 6.50 1.75 11.59
N HIS A 149 6.24 2.73 12.45
CA HIS A 149 7.29 3.62 12.94
C HIS A 149 8.36 2.88 13.74
N SER A 150 7.95 1.89 14.53
CA SER A 150 8.87 1.11 15.36
C SER A 150 9.72 0.14 14.51
N SER A 151 9.09 -0.55 13.55
CA SER A 151 9.78 -1.56 12.72
C SER A 151 10.51 -0.96 11.51
N PHE A 152 9.96 0.09 10.90
CA PHE A 152 10.45 0.68 9.64
C PHE A 152 10.57 2.22 9.71
N PRO A 153 11.29 2.77 10.70
CA PRO A 153 11.32 4.22 10.97
C PRO A 153 11.80 5.05 9.78
N GLU A 154 12.83 4.57 9.06
CA GLU A 154 13.38 5.34 7.94
C GLU A 154 12.42 5.38 6.74
N ALA A 155 11.76 4.26 6.42
CA ALA A 155 10.78 4.20 5.34
C ALA A 155 9.56 5.09 5.65
N MET A 156 9.04 5.02 6.89
CA MET A 156 7.95 5.89 7.35
C MET A 156 8.32 7.38 7.24
N LYS A 157 9.53 7.74 7.67
CA LYS A 157 10.06 9.11 7.60
C LYS A 157 10.21 9.60 6.15
N MET A 158 10.71 8.76 5.24
CA MET A 158 10.87 9.12 3.84
C MET A 158 9.53 9.33 3.13
N TRP A 159 8.55 8.45 3.38
CA TRP A 159 7.19 8.65 2.89
C TRP A 159 6.56 9.93 3.46
N ASN A 160 6.72 10.20 4.76
CA ASN A 160 6.28 11.45 5.37
C ASN A 160 6.89 12.68 4.69
N LYS A 161 8.18 12.62 4.36
CA LYS A 161 8.89 13.70 3.65
C LYS A 161 8.31 13.91 2.26
N PHE A 162 8.02 12.83 1.54
CA PHE A 162 7.32 12.89 0.25
C PHE A 162 5.94 13.56 0.40
N TYR A 163 5.10 13.15 1.35
CA TYR A 163 3.78 13.76 1.53
C TYR A 163 3.84 15.24 1.92
N LYS A 164 4.77 15.62 2.81
CA LYS A 164 5.01 17.04 3.14
C LYS A 164 5.46 17.84 1.93
N CYS A 165 6.28 17.25 1.06
CA CYS A 165 6.65 17.87 -0.21
C CYS A 165 5.43 17.99 -1.14
N ALA A 166 4.60 16.95 -1.30
CA ALA A 166 3.38 17.00 -2.12
C ALA A 166 2.42 18.11 -1.66
N MET A 167 2.25 18.27 -0.35
CA MET A 167 1.41 19.32 0.23
C MET A 167 1.95 20.74 0.03
N SER A 168 3.23 20.91 -0.31
CA SER A 168 3.82 22.22 -0.54
C SER A 168 3.51 22.73 -1.96
N PRO A 169 2.95 23.94 -2.10
CA PRO A 169 2.61 24.50 -3.40
C PRO A 169 3.85 24.72 -4.28
N SER A 170 5.01 25.00 -3.67
CA SER A 170 6.27 25.29 -4.38
C SER A 170 7.01 24.06 -4.88
N SER A 171 6.53 22.84 -4.59
CA SER A 171 7.25 21.62 -4.97
C SER A 171 7.23 21.41 -6.48
N SER A 172 8.39 21.12 -7.05
CA SER A 172 8.52 20.70 -8.44
C SER A 172 8.15 19.22 -8.61
N PHE A 173 7.86 18.81 -9.84
CA PHE A 173 7.63 17.41 -10.16
C PHE A 173 8.88 16.55 -9.87
N ASP A 174 10.08 17.08 -10.17
CA ASP A 174 11.35 16.40 -9.93
C ASP A 174 11.63 16.17 -8.44
N ASP A 175 11.30 17.14 -7.58
CA ASP A 175 11.41 16.97 -6.12
C ASP A 175 10.51 15.85 -5.62
N LEU A 176 9.26 15.81 -6.10
CA LEU A 176 8.30 14.77 -5.75
C LEU A 176 8.77 13.40 -6.22
N LEU A 177 9.24 13.31 -7.46
CA LEU A 177 9.76 12.08 -8.04
C LEU A 177 10.95 11.55 -7.24
N LYS A 178 11.89 12.44 -6.88
CA LYS A 178 13.04 12.09 -6.04
C LYS A 178 12.61 11.53 -4.68
N TYR A 179 11.75 12.24 -3.94
CA TYR A 179 11.34 11.79 -2.62
C TYR A 179 10.49 10.52 -2.64
N MET A 180 9.67 10.34 -3.67
CA MET A 180 8.92 9.10 -3.86
C MET A 180 9.87 7.93 -4.07
N TRP A 181 10.89 8.07 -4.94
CA TRP A 181 11.88 7.01 -5.16
C TRP A 181 12.74 6.72 -3.92
N ASP A 182 13.18 7.74 -3.19
CA ASP A 182 13.92 7.56 -1.93
C ASP A 182 13.08 6.74 -0.93
N ALA A 183 11.78 7.04 -0.80
CA ALA A 183 10.86 6.31 0.07
C ALA A 183 10.57 4.89 -0.42
N HIS A 184 10.42 4.71 -1.74
CA HIS A 184 10.22 3.41 -2.37
C HIS A 184 11.40 2.47 -2.10
N VAL A 185 12.64 2.94 -2.35
CA VAL A 185 13.86 2.17 -2.10
C VAL A 185 13.98 1.83 -0.61
N SER A 186 13.77 2.81 0.27
CA SER A 186 13.83 2.60 1.73
C SER A 186 12.85 1.52 2.21
N SER A 187 11.64 1.48 1.62
CA SER A 187 10.63 0.45 1.94
C SER A 187 11.11 -0.96 1.57
N LEU A 188 11.86 -1.10 0.48
CA LEU A 188 12.36 -2.38 -0.01
C LEU A 188 13.66 -2.85 0.66
N GLU A 189 14.44 -1.95 1.27
CA GLU A 189 15.70 -2.33 1.91
C GLU A 189 15.53 -3.39 3.00
N PHE A 190 14.46 -3.28 3.81
CA PHE A 190 14.16 -4.28 4.83
C PHE A 190 13.65 -5.57 4.20
N ALA A 191 12.74 -5.47 3.25
CA ALA A 191 12.17 -6.62 2.56
C ALA A 191 13.27 -7.46 1.86
N ARG A 192 14.24 -6.81 1.22
CA ARG A 192 15.39 -7.47 0.58
C ARG A 192 16.31 -8.21 1.56
N LYS A 193 16.37 -7.77 2.82
CA LYS A 193 17.18 -8.44 3.86
C LYS A 193 16.49 -9.68 4.40
N ASN A 194 15.16 -9.67 4.50
CA ASN A 194 14.39 -10.73 5.15
C ASN A 194 13.83 -11.77 4.17
N PHE A 195 13.57 -11.39 2.92
CA PHE A 195 13.02 -12.28 1.89
C PHE A 195 14.05 -12.57 0.80
N GLN A 196 15.22 -13.06 1.21
CA GLN A 196 16.22 -13.59 0.27
C GLN A 196 15.77 -14.98 -0.19
N SER A 197 15.54 -15.10 -1.50
CA SER A 197 15.39 -16.38 -2.19
C SER A 197 16.74 -17.08 -2.37
#